data_AF-A0A7U6KLI3-F1
#
_entry.id   AF-A0A7U6KLI3-F1
#
_cell.length_a   1.000
_cell.length_b   1.000
_cell.length_c   1.000
_cell.angle_alpha   90.00
_cell.angle_beta   90.00
_cell.angle_gamma   90.00
#
_symmetry.space_group_name_H-M   'P 1'
#
loop_
_entity.id
_entity.type
_entity.pdbx_description
1 polymer ?
#
loop_
_entity_poly.entity_id
_entity_poly.type
_entity_poly.pdbx_seq_one_letter_code
_entity_poly.pdbx_strand_id
1 'polypeptide(L)'
;MTYSLDFRMQVLKSLDEGMTFAEAAEFYNLSPTTIQNWKRRIHSKTTRQTKPYKIPDDVLLNDVKEHPDDYQYERARRLNCSKTGIHHALKRLGISQKKTLEHPKACPIKRAIYHSKLDIFKQQGYPIVYMDESGFEYETIRSHGYTLIGTPCIDSYNWQGKKRTNVIGALYEKMLFALDYFKHNINSSIFYNWCKQTLIPSLKTKCVIVMDNARFHKKKRIQKLLNRHGHRILWLPPYSPDLNPIEKKWAQVKFLRQGWLENDLSKLFYDVCPNHNNFILN
;
A
#
# COMPACT_ATOMS: atom_id res chain seq x y z
N MET A 1 3.11 20.97 -39.14
CA MET A 1 2.32 21.63 -38.07
C MET A 1 0.87 21.69 -38.50
N THR A 2 -0.09 21.52 -37.59
CA THR A 2 -1.51 21.55 -37.91
C THR A 2 -2.02 22.98 -37.75
N TYR A 3 -2.42 23.63 -38.84
CA TYR A 3 -2.99 24.99 -38.81
C TYR A 3 -4.35 24.99 -38.10
N SER A 4 -4.63 26.01 -37.28
CA SER A 4 -5.91 26.17 -36.56
C SER A 4 -7.08 26.33 -37.52
N LEU A 5 -8.30 26.02 -37.06
CA LEU A 5 -9.50 26.13 -37.89
C LEU A 5 -9.73 27.59 -38.34
N ASP A 6 -9.55 28.54 -37.42
CA ASP A 6 -9.74 29.97 -37.68
C ASP A 6 -8.78 30.48 -38.75
N PHE A 7 -7.53 30.02 -38.72
CA PHE A 7 -6.55 30.36 -39.74
C PHE A 7 -6.95 29.81 -41.12
N ARG A 8 -7.45 28.57 -41.18
CA ARG A 8 -7.96 28.00 -42.45
C ARG A 8 -9.17 28.78 -42.96
N MET A 9 -10.08 29.18 -42.08
CA MET A 9 -11.24 29.99 -42.43
C MET A 9 -10.82 31.36 -42.99
N GLN A 10 -9.83 32.00 -42.37
CA GLN A 10 -9.29 33.27 -42.85
C GLN A 10 -8.70 33.15 -44.25
N VAL A 11 -7.89 32.12 -44.50
CA VAL A 11 -7.29 31.87 -45.82
C VAL A 11 -8.36 31.62 -46.88
N LEU A 12 -9.42 30.86 -46.56
CA LEU A 12 -10.52 30.63 -47.49
C LEU A 12 -11.37 31.89 -47.72
N LYS A 13 -11.56 32.73 -46.70
CA LYS A 13 -12.26 34.00 -46.82
C LYS A 13 -11.57 34.94 -47.82
N SER A 14 -10.23 35.00 -47.81
CA SER A 14 -9.48 35.81 -48.76
C SER A 14 -9.60 35.32 -50.21
N LEU A 15 -9.89 34.03 -50.44
CA LEU A 15 -10.25 33.53 -51.78
C LEU A 15 -11.65 34.02 -52.19
N ASP A 16 -12.62 34.04 -51.27
CA ASP A 16 -13.97 34.53 -51.53
C ASP A 16 -13.98 36.05 -51.79
N GLU A 17 -13.04 36.79 -51.17
CA GLU A 17 -12.79 38.22 -51.39
C GLU A 17 -12.04 38.52 -52.71
N GLY A 18 -11.69 37.48 -53.49
CA GLY A 18 -11.20 37.62 -54.87
C GLY A 18 -9.74 37.23 -55.11
N MET A 19 -8.98 36.79 -54.09
CA MET A 19 -7.62 36.28 -54.32
C MET A 19 -7.65 34.96 -55.09
N THR A 20 -6.70 34.80 -56.00
CA THR A 20 -6.43 33.51 -56.63
C THR A 20 -5.70 32.57 -55.66
N PHE A 21 -5.73 31.26 -55.95
CA PHE A 21 -5.03 30.27 -55.14
C PHE A 21 -3.51 30.46 -55.11
N ALA A 22 -2.92 31.03 -56.16
CA ALA A 22 -1.48 31.29 -56.22
C ALA A 22 -1.09 32.48 -55.35
N GLU A 23 -1.87 33.56 -55.40
CA GLU A 23 -1.67 34.76 -54.56
C GLU A 23 -1.87 34.44 -53.08
N ALA A 24 -2.91 33.69 -52.73
CA ALA A 24 -3.13 33.26 -51.35
C ALA A 24 -2.01 32.32 -50.86
N ALA A 25 -1.48 31.46 -51.74
CA ALA A 25 -0.36 30.58 -51.41
C ALA A 25 0.92 31.36 -51.10
N GLU A 26 1.22 32.38 -51.90
CA GLU A 26 2.37 33.27 -51.69
C GLU A 26 2.18 34.14 -50.42
N PHE A 27 1.01 34.76 -50.26
CA PHE A 27 0.71 35.65 -49.14
C PHE A 27 0.74 34.94 -47.78
N TYR A 28 0.14 33.75 -47.68
CA TYR A 28 0.10 32.97 -46.45
C TYR A 28 1.30 32.03 -46.27
N ASN A 29 2.22 32.02 -47.24
CA ASN A 29 3.37 31.10 -47.30
C ASN A 29 2.95 29.63 -47.14
N LEU A 30 1.98 29.21 -47.95
CA LEU A 30 1.39 27.88 -47.98
C LEU A 30 1.53 27.25 -49.37
N SER A 31 1.43 25.93 -49.47
CA SER A 31 1.31 25.30 -50.79
C SER A 31 -0.10 25.53 -51.37
N PRO A 32 -0.24 25.81 -52.68
CA PRO A 32 -1.56 25.91 -53.33
C PRO A 32 -2.42 24.66 -53.10
N THR A 33 -1.78 23.49 -53.05
CA THR A 33 -2.43 22.21 -52.76
C THR A 33 -3.03 22.15 -51.35
N THR A 34 -2.42 22.79 -50.36
CA THR A 34 -2.94 22.85 -48.98
C THR A 34 -4.22 23.68 -48.92
N ILE A 35 -4.23 24.84 -49.58
CA ILE A 35 -5.40 25.72 -49.66
C ILE A 35 -6.56 25.03 -50.41
N GLN A 36 -6.26 24.37 -51.53
CA GLN A 36 -7.26 23.57 -52.26
C GLN A 36 -7.83 22.43 -51.41
N ASN A 37 -7.00 21.76 -50.61
CA ASN A 37 -7.45 20.71 -49.70
C ASN A 37 -8.37 21.26 -48.60
N TRP A 38 -8.09 22.46 -48.07
CA TRP A 38 -8.97 23.12 -47.09
C TRP A 38 -10.30 23.54 -47.70
N LYS A 39 -10.31 24.04 -48.96
CA LYS A 39 -11.55 24.36 -49.68
C LYS A 39 -12.44 23.13 -49.85
N ARG A 40 -11.85 21.96 -50.09
CA ARG A 40 -12.59 20.68 -50.16
C ARG A 40 -13.03 20.19 -48.77
N ARG A 41 -12.20 20.38 -47.75
CA ARG A 41 -12.48 19.93 -46.37
C ARG A 41 -11.73 20.78 -45.36
N ILE A 42 -12.46 21.64 -44.66
CA ILE A 42 -11.87 22.60 -43.71
C ILE A 42 -11.45 21.94 -42.39
N HIS A 43 -12.27 21.02 -41.87
CA HIS A 43 -11.99 20.28 -40.63
C HIS A 43 -11.04 19.12 -40.88
N SER A 44 -10.04 18.95 -40.00
CA SER A 44 -9.20 17.75 -39.99
C SER A 44 -10.03 16.49 -39.79
N LYS A 45 -9.57 15.35 -40.33
CA LYS A 45 -10.10 14.05 -39.96
C LYS A 45 -9.88 13.85 -38.46
N THR A 46 -10.95 13.74 -37.68
CA THR A 46 -10.91 13.50 -36.23
C THR A 46 -10.50 12.07 -35.91
N THR A 47 -10.87 11.11 -36.76
CA THR A 47 -10.61 9.69 -36.52
C THR A 47 -9.58 9.17 -37.51
N ARG A 48 -8.41 8.79 -37.00
CA ARG A 48 -7.47 7.93 -37.73
C ARG A 48 -7.98 6.50 -37.60
N GLN A 49 -8.15 5.78 -38.72
CA GLN A 49 -8.30 4.33 -38.65
C GLN A 49 -7.00 3.76 -38.09
N THR A 50 -7.02 3.37 -36.81
CA THR A 50 -5.90 2.70 -36.17
C THR A 50 -5.98 1.22 -36.46
N LYS A 51 -4.82 0.59 -36.67
CA LYS A 51 -4.76 -0.88 -36.74
C LYS A 51 -5.34 -1.46 -35.45
N PRO A 52 -6.05 -2.59 -35.51
CA PRO A 52 -6.52 -3.27 -34.32
C PRO A 52 -5.32 -3.64 -33.44
N TYR A 53 -5.53 -3.66 -32.13
CA TYR A 53 -4.49 -4.10 -31.21
C TYR A 53 -4.13 -5.56 -31.50
N LYS A 54 -2.85 -5.90 -31.37
CA LYS A 54 -2.36 -7.28 -31.53
C LYS A 54 -3.02 -8.24 -30.53
N ILE A 55 -3.46 -7.73 -29.38
CA ILE A 55 -4.13 -8.49 -28.33
C ILE A 55 -5.56 -7.95 -28.20
N PRO A 56 -6.57 -8.75 -28.59
CA PRO A 56 -7.97 -8.46 -28.32
C PRO A 56 -8.25 -8.40 -26.81
N ASP A 57 -9.16 -7.52 -26.41
CA ASP A 57 -9.46 -7.26 -25.00
C ASP A 57 -10.14 -8.45 -24.31
N ASP A 58 -11.04 -9.13 -25.02
CA ASP A 58 -11.74 -10.34 -24.60
C ASP A 58 -10.77 -11.51 -24.34
N VAL A 59 -9.79 -11.70 -25.23
CA VAL A 59 -8.76 -12.75 -25.10
C VAL A 59 -7.93 -12.53 -23.84
N LEU A 60 -7.50 -11.29 -23.58
CA LEU A 60 -6.71 -10.97 -22.38
C LEU A 60 -7.54 -11.09 -21.11
N LEU A 61 -8.82 -10.70 -21.14
CA LEU A 61 -9.72 -10.87 -19.99
C LEU A 61 -9.93 -12.35 -19.64
N ASN A 62 -10.05 -13.23 -20.64
CA ASN A 62 -10.17 -14.66 -20.40
C ASN A 62 -8.87 -15.25 -19.84
N ASP A 63 -7.72 -14.89 -20.42
CA ASP A 63 -6.40 -15.30 -19.93
C ASP A 63 -6.15 -14.87 -18.46
N VAL A 64 -6.60 -13.68 -18.07
CA VAL A 64 -6.51 -13.21 -16.68
C VAL A 64 -7.41 -14.01 -15.73
N LYS A 65 -8.58 -14.46 -16.18
CA LYS A 65 -9.48 -15.29 -15.37
C LYS A 65 -8.95 -16.71 -15.19
N GLU A 66 -8.44 -17.33 -16.26
CA GLU A 66 -7.93 -18.70 -16.24
C GLU A 66 -6.59 -18.80 -15.50
N HIS A 67 -5.75 -17.78 -15.65
CA HIS A 67 -4.40 -17.75 -15.12
C HIS A 67 -4.14 -16.47 -14.32
N PRO A 68 -4.80 -16.23 -13.17
CA PRO A 68 -4.72 -14.95 -12.45
C PRO A 68 -3.32 -14.63 -11.90
N ASP A 69 -2.54 -15.66 -11.58
CA ASP A 69 -1.22 -15.52 -10.92
C ASP A 69 -0.04 -15.48 -11.89
N ASP A 70 -0.27 -15.69 -13.19
CA ASP A 70 0.79 -15.72 -14.19
C ASP A 70 1.52 -14.39 -14.35
N TYR A 71 2.84 -14.49 -14.49
CA TYR A 71 3.68 -13.37 -14.85
C TYR A 71 3.36 -12.88 -16.28
N GLN A 72 3.60 -11.59 -16.52
CA GLN A 72 3.37 -10.99 -17.84
C GLN A 72 4.15 -11.68 -18.97
N TYR A 73 5.31 -12.30 -18.70
CA TYR A 73 6.07 -13.01 -19.72
C TYR A 73 5.46 -14.39 -20.07
N GLU A 74 4.77 -15.03 -19.13
CA GLU A 74 4.06 -16.30 -19.37
C GLU A 74 2.83 -16.05 -20.25
N ARG A 75 2.05 -15.02 -19.89
CA ARG A 75 0.94 -14.51 -20.71
C ARG A 75 1.41 -14.11 -22.11
N ALA A 76 2.55 -13.43 -22.19
CA ALA A 76 3.15 -13.02 -23.46
C ALA A 76 3.49 -14.22 -24.35
N ARG A 77 4.04 -15.29 -23.77
CA ARG A 77 4.32 -16.55 -24.49
C ARG A 77 3.04 -17.21 -24.98
N ARG A 78 1.99 -17.26 -24.15
CA ARG A 78 0.68 -17.85 -24.49
C ARG A 78 -0.05 -17.07 -25.58
N LEU A 79 -0.06 -15.74 -25.48
CA LEU A 79 -0.74 -14.83 -26.41
C LEU A 79 0.15 -14.38 -27.58
N ASN A 80 1.31 -15.02 -27.77
CA ASN A 80 2.27 -14.77 -28.84
C ASN A 80 2.60 -13.27 -29.05
N CYS A 81 2.90 -12.57 -27.96
CA CYS A 81 3.20 -11.14 -27.93
C CYS A 81 4.38 -10.82 -27.02
N SER A 82 4.73 -9.54 -26.90
CA SER A 82 5.81 -9.11 -25.99
C SER A 82 5.29 -8.87 -24.58
N LYS A 83 6.14 -9.06 -23.56
CA LYS A 83 5.85 -8.71 -22.16
C LYS A 83 5.36 -7.26 -22.04
N THR A 84 6.01 -6.32 -22.74
CA THR A 84 5.63 -4.90 -22.76
C THR A 84 4.25 -4.70 -23.39
N GLY A 85 3.90 -5.49 -24.42
CA GLY A 85 2.56 -5.48 -25.01
C GLY A 85 1.48 -5.88 -24.00
N ILE A 86 1.72 -6.95 -23.22
CA ILE A 86 0.85 -7.36 -22.11
C ILE A 86 0.72 -6.23 -21.08
N HIS A 87 1.83 -5.62 -20.67
CA HIS A 87 1.81 -4.51 -19.70
C HIS A 87 0.87 -3.38 -20.16
N HIS A 88 1.00 -2.92 -21.40
CA HIS A 88 0.14 -1.86 -21.93
C HIS A 88 -1.32 -2.29 -22.07
N ALA A 89 -1.57 -3.54 -22.46
CA ALA A 89 -2.92 -4.08 -22.58
C ALA A 89 -3.62 -4.19 -21.21
N LEU A 90 -2.92 -4.70 -20.18
CA LEU A 90 -3.45 -4.73 -18.80
C LEU A 90 -3.76 -3.31 -18.29
N LYS A 91 -2.86 -2.35 -18.54
CA LYS A 91 -3.05 -0.94 -18.15
C LYS A 91 -4.25 -0.32 -18.87
N ARG A 92 -4.42 -0.59 -20.16
CA ARG A 92 -5.58 -0.14 -20.97
C ARG A 92 -6.90 -0.66 -20.38
N LEU A 93 -6.93 -1.92 -19.96
CA LEU A 93 -8.10 -2.56 -19.36
C LEU A 93 -8.33 -2.21 -17.88
N GLY A 94 -7.47 -1.39 -17.27
CA GLY A 94 -7.57 -1.05 -15.85
C GLY A 94 -7.27 -2.21 -14.90
N ILE A 95 -6.57 -3.25 -15.37
CA ILE A 95 -6.24 -4.44 -14.57
C ILE A 95 -4.99 -4.15 -13.73
N SER A 96 -5.14 -4.16 -12.40
CA SER A 96 -4.03 -3.99 -11.45
C SER A 96 -3.55 -5.33 -10.88
N GLN A 97 -2.25 -5.48 -10.69
CA GLN A 97 -1.68 -6.64 -10.00
C GLN A 97 -1.84 -6.47 -8.47
N LYS A 98 -2.75 -7.23 -7.86
CA LYS A 98 -3.00 -7.26 -6.42
C LYS A 98 -3.27 -8.69 -5.98
N LYS A 99 -2.78 -9.07 -4.79
CA LYS A 99 -3.05 -10.37 -4.19
C LYS A 99 -3.28 -10.18 -2.70
N THR A 100 -4.40 -10.70 -2.20
CA THR A 100 -4.68 -10.78 -0.77
C THR A 100 -4.62 -12.25 -0.38
N LEU A 101 -3.80 -12.56 0.62
CA LEU A 101 -3.66 -13.92 1.13
C LEU A 101 -4.60 -14.12 2.30
N GLU A 102 -5.44 -15.14 2.24
CA GLU A 102 -6.24 -15.61 3.37
C GLU A 102 -5.57 -16.84 3.97
N HIS A 103 -5.44 -16.87 5.29
CA HIS A 103 -4.86 -18.03 5.95
C HIS A 103 -5.86 -19.21 5.89
N PRO A 104 -5.45 -20.43 5.49
CA PRO A 104 -6.37 -21.54 5.24
C PRO A 104 -7.15 -21.98 6.49
N LYS A 105 -6.59 -21.73 7.69
CA LYS A 105 -7.24 -22.01 8.98
C LYS A 105 -8.07 -20.84 9.52
N ALA A 106 -8.12 -19.71 8.82
CA ALA A 106 -9.00 -18.61 9.21
C ALA A 106 -10.45 -19.02 9.01
N CYS A 107 -11.31 -18.71 9.98
CA CYS A 107 -12.72 -19.09 9.94
C CYS A 107 -13.58 -17.84 9.66
N PRO A 108 -14.27 -17.76 8.50
CA PRO A 108 -15.10 -16.60 8.15
C PRO A 108 -16.16 -16.26 9.20
N ILE A 109 -16.80 -17.27 9.79
CA ILE A 109 -17.83 -17.08 10.83
C ILE A 109 -17.23 -16.41 12.07
N LYS A 110 -16.05 -16.86 12.54
CA LYS A 110 -15.38 -16.25 13.70
C LYS A 110 -14.95 -14.82 13.43
N ARG A 111 -14.52 -14.53 12.19
CA ARG A 111 -14.17 -13.17 11.74
C ARG A 111 -15.40 -12.27 11.71
N ALA A 112 -16.52 -12.74 11.17
CA ALA A 112 -17.79 -12.01 11.17
C ALA A 112 -18.26 -11.69 12.61
N ILE A 113 -18.23 -12.65 13.52
CA ILE A 113 -18.56 -12.45 14.94
C ILE A 113 -17.65 -11.40 15.58
N TYR A 114 -16.35 -11.44 15.28
CA TYR A 114 -15.39 -10.44 15.77
C TYR A 114 -15.76 -9.03 15.27
N HIS A 115 -16.06 -8.88 13.97
CA HIS A 115 -16.48 -7.60 13.40
C HIS A 115 -17.76 -7.08 14.07
N SER A 116 -18.79 -7.92 14.22
CA SER A 116 -20.03 -7.50 14.89
C SER A 116 -19.77 -7.02 16.32
N LYS A 117 -18.92 -7.71 17.09
CA LYS A 117 -18.55 -7.28 18.45
C LYS A 117 -17.77 -5.97 18.45
N LEU A 118 -16.82 -5.82 17.54
CA LEU A 118 -16.02 -4.62 17.38
C LEU A 118 -16.91 -3.41 17.06
N ASP A 119 -17.88 -3.58 16.15
CA ASP A 119 -18.80 -2.53 15.75
C ASP A 119 -19.76 -2.14 16.87
N ILE A 120 -20.25 -3.10 17.67
CA ILE A 120 -21.03 -2.80 18.88
C ILE A 120 -20.23 -1.91 19.85
N PHE A 121 -18.96 -2.23 20.10
CA PHE A 121 -18.14 -1.42 21.00
C PHE A 121 -17.86 -0.02 20.45
N LYS A 122 -17.64 0.11 19.14
CA LYS A 122 -17.49 1.42 18.49
C LYS A 122 -18.77 2.25 18.60
N GLN A 123 -19.94 1.64 18.38
CA GLN A 123 -21.25 2.30 18.54
C GLN A 123 -21.51 2.74 19.99
N GLN A 124 -21.02 1.96 20.96
CA GLN A 124 -21.04 2.33 22.38
C GLN A 124 -20.04 3.45 22.75
N GLY A 125 -19.24 3.94 21.80
CA GLY A 125 -18.26 5.00 22.02
C GLY A 125 -16.99 4.55 22.73
N TYR A 126 -16.71 3.24 22.79
CA TYR A 126 -15.45 2.76 23.37
C TYR A 126 -14.28 3.01 22.41
N PRO A 127 -13.19 3.66 22.88
CA PRO A 127 -11.92 3.64 22.17
C PRO A 127 -11.44 2.20 21.95
N ILE A 128 -10.94 1.90 20.75
CA ILE A 128 -10.37 0.58 20.42
C ILE A 128 -8.84 0.68 20.40
N VAL A 129 -8.21 -0.01 21.33
CA VAL A 129 -6.75 -0.08 21.46
C VAL A 129 -6.29 -1.46 21.02
N TYR A 130 -5.35 -1.52 20.09
CA TYR A 130 -4.74 -2.77 19.63
C TYR A 130 -3.38 -2.91 20.29
N MET A 131 -3.05 -4.08 20.82
CA MET A 131 -1.71 -4.32 21.36
C MET A 131 -1.13 -5.61 20.81
N ASP A 132 0.20 -5.64 20.76
CA ASP A 132 0.95 -6.75 20.21
C ASP A 132 2.44 -6.62 20.55
N GLU A 133 3.16 -7.70 20.33
CA GLU A 133 4.60 -7.78 20.44
C GLU A 133 5.28 -7.93 19.08
N SER A 134 6.37 -7.20 18.87
CA SER A 134 7.22 -7.38 17.69
C SER A 134 8.68 -7.57 18.06
N GLY A 135 9.29 -8.61 17.48
CA GLY A 135 10.73 -8.83 17.55
C GLY A 135 11.49 -7.96 16.55
N PHE A 136 12.55 -7.31 17.02
CA PHE A 136 13.52 -6.55 16.23
C PHE A 136 14.90 -7.20 16.36
N GLU A 137 15.45 -7.67 15.25
CA GLU A 137 16.82 -8.19 15.19
C GLU A 137 17.82 -7.09 15.56
N TYR A 138 18.96 -7.47 16.14
CA TYR A 138 19.97 -6.52 16.61
C TYR A 138 20.51 -5.63 15.49
N GLU A 139 20.71 -6.21 14.31
CA GLU A 139 21.17 -5.51 13.11
C GLU A 139 20.07 -5.51 12.05
N THR A 140 20.11 -4.50 11.18
CA THR A 140 19.30 -4.45 9.95
C THR A 140 20.21 -4.15 8.78
N ILE A 141 19.95 -4.80 7.64
CA ILE A 141 20.67 -4.58 6.39
C ILE A 141 19.71 -4.07 5.33
N ARG A 142 20.18 -3.29 4.36
CA ARG A 142 19.37 -2.94 3.19
C ARG A 142 19.26 -4.14 2.26
N SER A 143 18.11 -4.28 1.61
CA SER A 143 17.87 -5.39 0.68
C SER A 143 18.68 -5.32 -0.60
N HIS A 144 19.16 -4.13 -0.97
CA HIS A 144 19.88 -3.88 -2.22
C HIS A 144 21.00 -2.86 -1.99
N GLY A 145 22.10 -3.02 -2.72
CA GLY A 145 23.22 -2.09 -2.80
C GLY A 145 23.61 -1.82 -4.25
N TYR A 146 24.47 -0.82 -4.47
CA TYR A 146 24.94 -0.45 -5.80
C TYR A 146 26.34 -1.00 -6.06
N THR A 147 26.53 -1.58 -7.24
CA THR A 147 27.82 -2.06 -7.73
C THR A 147 27.85 -1.95 -9.26
N LEU A 148 29.01 -2.18 -9.88
CA LEU A 148 29.14 -2.19 -11.33
C LEU A 148 28.33 -3.32 -11.95
N ILE A 149 27.73 -3.06 -13.11
CA ILE A 149 26.95 -4.06 -13.85
C ILE A 149 27.82 -5.29 -14.10
N GLY A 150 27.30 -6.47 -13.77
CA GLY A 150 28.00 -7.76 -13.89
C GLY A 150 28.85 -8.15 -12.69
N THR A 151 28.93 -7.32 -11.64
CA THR A 151 29.62 -7.66 -10.39
C THR A 151 28.65 -7.85 -9.23
N PRO A 152 28.95 -8.72 -8.25
CA PRO A 152 28.10 -8.88 -7.08
C PRO A 152 28.30 -7.72 -6.08
N CYS A 153 27.21 -7.28 -5.43
CA CYS A 153 27.29 -6.40 -4.26
C CYS A 153 27.47 -7.29 -3.02
N ILE A 154 28.69 -7.36 -2.49
CA ILE A 154 29.01 -8.24 -1.35
C ILE A 154 28.81 -7.46 -0.04
N ASP A 155 28.04 -8.04 0.87
CA ASP A 155 27.83 -7.55 2.23
C ASP A 155 27.96 -8.73 3.21
N SER A 156 28.28 -8.45 4.47
CA SER A 156 28.43 -9.46 5.52
C SER A 156 27.32 -9.35 6.57
N TYR A 157 26.61 -10.45 6.83
CA TYR A 157 25.59 -10.51 7.88
C TYR A 157 25.79 -11.75 8.75
N ASN A 158 25.73 -11.58 10.07
CA ASN A 158 25.86 -12.70 11.00
C ASN A 158 24.50 -13.39 11.22
N TRP A 159 24.20 -14.39 10.39
CA TRP A 159 22.98 -15.21 10.47
C TRP A 159 22.77 -15.90 11.84
N GLN A 160 23.83 -16.10 12.63
CA GLN A 160 23.77 -16.76 13.94
C GLN A 160 23.66 -15.79 15.12
N GLY A 161 23.78 -14.48 14.88
CA GLY A 161 23.65 -13.44 15.89
C GLY A 161 22.21 -13.29 16.38
N LYS A 162 21.71 -14.25 17.17
CA LYS A 162 20.32 -14.29 17.70
C LYS A 162 20.00 -13.22 18.76
N LYS A 163 20.68 -12.06 18.73
CA LYS A 163 20.32 -10.95 19.60
C LYS A 163 19.08 -10.28 19.02
N ARG A 164 17.97 -10.38 19.74
CA ARG A 164 16.68 -9.78 19.36
C ARG A 164 16.13 -9.00 20.54
N THR A 165 15.66 -7.80 20.29
CA THR A 165 14.88 -7.04 21.25
C THR A 165 13.41 -7.21 20.89
N ASN A 166 12.62 -7.75 21.82
CA ASN A 166 11.17 -7.79 21.69
C ASN A 166 10.60 -6.48 22.22
N VAL A 167 9.71 -5.87 21.46
CA VAL A 167 9.03 -4.63 21.81
C VAL A 167 7.56 -4.95 22.01
N ILE A 168 6.99 -4.51 23.13
CA ILE A 168 5.55 -4.55 23.38
C ILE A 168 5.02 -3.14 23.19
N GLY A 169 3.87 -3.00 22.53
CA GLY A 169 3.24 -1.70 22.35
C GLY A 169 1.74 -1.77 22.22
N ALA A 170 1.11 -0.61 22.35
CA ALA A 170 -0.29 -0.40 22.06
C ALA A 170 -0.48 0.66 20.98
N LEU A 171 -1.52 0.51 20.19
CA LEU A 171 -1.89 1.38 19.08
C LEU A 171 -3.33 1.85 19.29
N TYR A 172 -3.50 3.16 19.32
CA TYR A 172 -4.81 3.80 19.23
C TYR A 172 -4.85 4.63 17.96
N GLU A 173 -5.80 4.33 17.07
CA GLU A 173 -5.86 4.89 15.71
C GLU A 173 -4.54 4.73 14.94
N LYS A 174 -3.70 5.77 14.89
CA LYS A 174 -2.38 5.76 14.25
C LYS A 174 -1.24 5.99 15.25
N MET A 175 -1.57 6.25 16.51
CA MET A 175 -0.65 6.60 17.57
C MET A 175 -0.18 5.34 18.30
N LEU A 176 1.11 5.06 18.18
CA LEU A 176 1.78 4.00 18.93
C LEU A 176 2.23 4.56 20.28
N PHE A 177 1.95 3.84 21.36
CA PHE A 177 2.22 4.27 22.73
C PHE A 177 2.47 3.07 23.65
N ALA A 178 2.80 3.35 24.92
CA ALA A 178 3.06 2.33 25.94
C ALA A 178 4.14 1.31 25.51
N LEU A 179 5.24 1.81 24.92
CA LEU A 179 6.31 0.97 24.41
C LEU A 179 7.27 0.54 25.51
N ASP A 180 7.58 -0.75 25.58
CA ASP A 180 8.67 -1.29 26.41
C ASP A 180 9.51 -2.31 25.64
N TYR A 181 10.79 -2.40 26.01
CA TYR A 181 11.83 -3.12 25.28
C TYR A 181 12.44 -4.24 26.14
N PHE A 182 12.47 -5.46 25.61
CA PHE A 182 12.96 -6.64 26.33
C PHE A 182 13.97 -7.42 25.49
N LYS A 183 15.18 -7.63 26.02
CA LYS A 183 16.23 -8.45 25.36
C LYS A 183 15.98 -9.96 25.46
N HIS A 184 14.97 -10.37 26.22
CA HIS A 184 14.57 -11.76 26.40
C HIS A 184 13.16 -11.99 25.85
N ASN A 185 12.75 -13.25 25.75
CA ASN A 185 11.39 -13.60 25.38
C ASN A 185 10.40 -13.08 26.43
N ILE A 186 9.24 -12.65 25.94
CA ILE A 186 8.17 -12.14 26.78
C ILE A 186 7.38 -13.32 27.32
N ASN A 187 7.17 -13.32 28.62
CA ASN A 187 6.38 -14.31 29.32
C ASN A 187 5.19 -13.62 30.01
N SER A 188 4.36 -14.41 30.68
CA SER A 188 3.16 -13.88 31.34
C SER A 188 3.45 -12.88 32.47
N SER A 189 4.59 -12.95 33.18
CA SER A 189 4.89 -12.02 34.27
C SER A 189 5.37 -10.68 33.75
N ILE A 190 6.23 -10.70 32.72
CA ILE A 190 6.66 -9.50 31.99
C ILE A 190 5.44 -8.78 31.41
N PHE A 191 4.59 -9.52 30.69
CA PHE A 191 3.37 -8.95 30.10
C PHE A 191 2.41 -8.38 31.16
N TYR A 192 2.24 -9.06 32.29
CA TYR A 192 1.43 -8.56 33.40
C TYR A 192 1.99 -7.26 33.98
N ASN A 193 3.31 -7.17 34.17
CA ASN A 193 3.96 -5.98 34.70
C ASN A 193 3.84 -4.82 33.71
N TRP A 194 4.08 -5.07 32.42
CA TRP A 194 3.85 -4.09 31.35
C TRP A 194 2.40 -3.55 31.35
N CYS A 195 1.40 -4.45 31.44
CA CYS A 195 0.01 -4.02 31.55
C CYS A 195 -0.21 -3.08 32.74
N LYS A 196 0.33 -3.45 33.91
CA LYS A 196 0.14 -2.74 35.17
C LYS A 196 0.88 -1.39 35.22
N GLN A 197 2.10 -1.35 34.71
CA GLN A 197 3.05 -0.24 34.91
C GLN A 197 3.09 0.72 33.73
N THR A 198 2.76 0.26 32.52
CA THR A 198 2.96 1.02 31.28
C THR A 198 1.64 1.23 30.54
N LEU A 199 0.88 0.16 30.28
CA LEU A 199 -0.36 0.26 29.52
C LEU A 199 -1.47 0.97 30.30
N ILE A 200 -1.87 0.45 31.47
CA ILE A 200 -3.00 0.99 32.25
C ILE A 200 -2.81 2.47 32.62
N PRO A 201 -1.62 2.93 33.07
CA PRO A 201 -1.41 4.35 33.35
C PRO A 201 -1.61 5.27 32.13
N SER A 202 -1.44 4.74 30.92
CA SER A 202 -1.64 5.47 29.67
C SER A 202 -3.11 5.49 29.20
N LEU A 203 -4.02 4.83 29.94
CA LEU A 203 -5.44 4.69 29.61
C LEU A 203 -6.32 5.35 30.69
N LYS A 204 -6.64 6.64 30.56
CA LYS A 204 -7.54 7.33 31.50
C LYS A 204 -9.02 7.01 31.25
N THR A 205 -9.38 6.73 30.00
CA THR A 205 -10.72 6.32 29.59
C THR A 205 -10.82 4.80 29.47
N LYS A 206 -12.03 4.27 29.74
CA LYS A 206 -12.34 2.85 29.57
C LYS A 206 -12.37 2.55 28.08
N CYS A 207 -11.61 1.54 27.68
CA CYS A 207 -11.44 1.17 26.27
C CYS A 207 -11.63 -0.33 26.06
N VAL A 208 -11.70 -0.74 24.80
CA VAL A 208 -11.59 -2.14 24.40
C VAL A 208 -10.16 -2.40 23.96
N ILE A 209 -9.54 -3.37 24.59
CA ILE A 209 -8.19 -3.82 24.27
C ILE A 209 -8.30 -5.07 23.39
N VAL A 210 -7.80 -4.95 22.17
CA VAL A 210 -7.72 -6.03 21.18
C VAL A 210 -6.34 -6.68 21.27
N MET A 211 -6.33 -8.01 21.38
CA MET A 211 -5.09 -8.80 21.43
C MET A 211 -5.28 -10.19 20.81
N ASP A 212 -4.17 -10.82 20.46
CA ASP A 212 -4.14 -12.15 19.86
C ASP A 212 -4.45 -13.27 20.88
N ASN A 213 -4.41 -14.52 20.43
CA ASN A 213 -4.77 -15.67 21.26
C ASN A 213 -3.58 -16.33 22.00
N ALA A 214 -2.44 -15.65 22.14
CA ALA A 214 -1.26 -16.23 22.78
C ALA A 214 -1.57 -16.76 24.18
N ARG A 215 -0.93 -17.89 24.51
CA ARG A 215 -1.20 -18.63 25.77
C ARG A 215 -0.99 -17.78 27.01
N PHE A 216 -0.04 -16.83 26.98
CA PHE A 216 0.25 -15.96 28.11
C PHE A 216 -0.76 -14.82 28.27
N HIS A 217 -1.32 -14.27 27.19
CA HIS A 217 -2.43 -13.29 27.31
C HIS A 217 -3.66 -13.90 27.97
N LYS A 218 -3.94 -15.18 27.70
CA LYS A 218 -5.11 -15.88 28.23
C LYS A 218 -5.04 -16.19 29.74
N LYS A 219 -3.98 -15.81 30.44
CA LYS A 219 -3.91 -16.02 31.90
C LYS A 219 -4.97 -15.18 32.61
N LYS A 220 -5.76 -15.83 33.47
CA LYS A 220 -6.86 -15.20 34.22
C LYS A 220 -6.42 -13.95 35.00
N ARG A 221 -5.18 -13.92 35.50
CA ARG A 221 -4.62 -12.79 36.24
C ARG A 221 -4.52 -11.51 35.39
N ILE A 222 -4.14 -11.61 34.12
CA ILE A 222 -4.08 -10.48 33.18
C ILE A 222 -5.49 -9.99 32.87
N GLN A 223 -6.42 -10.90 32.58
CA GLN A 223 -7.81 -10.55 32.30
C GLN A 223 -8.47 -9.84 33.49
N LYS A 224 -8.26 -10.36 34.70
CA LYS A 224 -8.75 -9.73 35.94
C LYS A 224 -8.16 -8.35 36.16
N LEU A 225 -6.87 -8.14 35.85
CA LEU A 225 -6.23 -6.83 35.96
C LEU A 225 -6.91 -5.81 35.05
N LEU A 226 -7.01 -6.09 33.75
CA LEU A 226 -7.61 -5.16 32.79
C LEU A 226 -9.09 -4.87 33.09
N ASN A 227 -9.86 -5.92 33.42
CA ASN A 227 -11.27 -5.79 33.77
C ASN A 227 -11.48 -4.98 35.07
N ARG A 228 -10.60 -5.15 36.08
CA ARG A 228 -10.68 -4.40 37.35
C ARG A 228 -10.48 -2.89 37.13
N HIS A 229 -9.68 -2.52 36.13
CA HIS A 229 -9.50 -1.12 35.73
C HIS A 229 -10.58 -0.63 34.74
N GLY A 230 -11.60 -1.46 34.45
CA GLY A 230 -12.76 -1.08 33.64
C GLY A 230 -12.58 -1.24 32.13
N HIS A 231 -11.43 -1.76 31.68
CA HIS A 231 -11.19 -2.05 30.25
C HIS A 231 -11.85 -3.37 29.87
N ARG A 232 -12.32 -3.46 28.63
CA ARG A 232 -12.90 -4.69 28.05
C ARG A 232 -11.88 -5.36 27.14
N ILE A 233 -11.89 -6.68 27.08
CA ILE A 233 -11.00 -7.46 26.22
C ILE A 233 -11.77 -7.98 25.02
N LEU A 234 -11.20 -7.79 23.82
CA LEU A 234 -11.70 -8.40 22.59
C LEU A 234 -10.58 -9.24 21.95
N TRP A 235 -10.81 -10.54 21.85
CA TRP A 235 -9.86 -11.47 21.25
C TRP A 235 -9.95 -11.43 19.73
N LEU A 236 -8.80 -11.37 19.06
CA LEU A 236 -8.74 -11.57 17.62
C LEU A 236 -9.22 -12.98 17.25
N PRO A 237 -9.89 -13.15 16.10
CA PRO A 237 -10.16 -14.48 15.58
C PRO A 237 -8.83 -15.17 15.23
N PRO A 238 -8.72 -16.50 15.41
CA PRO A 238 -7.50 -17.23 15.07
C PRO A 238 -7.05 -16.97 13.62
N TYR A 239 -5.73 -16.91 13.41
CA TYR A 239 -5.12 -16.74 12.09
C TYR A 239 -5.58 -15.49 11.33
N SER A 240 -5.85 -14.38 12.04
CA SER A 240 -6.34 -13.12 11.46
C SER A 240 -5.46 -11.92 11.83
N PRO A 241 -4.14 -11.94 11.56
CA PRO A 241 -3.25 -10.81 11.85
C PRO A 241 -3.60 -9.56 11.05
N ASP A 242 -4.27 -9.72 9.90
CA ASP A 242 -4.77 -8.63 9.06
C ASP A 242 -5.78 -7.72 9.77
N LEU A 243 -6.47 -8.25 10.79
CA LEU A 243 -7.42 -7.54 11.65
C LEU A 243 -6.75 -6.80 12.81
N ASN A 244 -5.42 -6.90 12.94
CA ASN A 244 -4.63 -6.21 13.96
C ASN A 244 -3.80 -5.07 13.32
N PRO A 245 -4.27 -3.81 13.33
CA PRO A 245 -3.59 -2.70 12.65
C PRO A 245 -2.17 -2.42 13.16
N ILE A 246 -1.83 -2.81 14.40
CA ILE A 246 -0.48 -2.63 14.95
C ILE A 246 0.57 -3.46 14.18
N GLU A 247 0.19 -4.59 13.58
CA GLU A 247 1.08 -5.38 12.71
C GLU A 247 1.57 -4.56 11.52
N LYS A 248 0.68 -3.75 10.91
CA LYS A 248 1.05 -2.82 9.84
C LYS A 248 1.95 -1.71 10.35
N LYS A 249 1.74 -1.25 11.60
CA LYS A 249 2.61 -0.26 12.24
C LYS A 249 4.00 -0.84 12.49
N TRP A 250 4.12 -2.09 12.94
CA TRP A 250 5.40 -2.78 13.07
C TRP A 250 6.13 -2.94 11.75
N ALA A 251 5.41 -3.34 10.70
CA ALA A 251 5.96 -3.42 9.34
C ALA A 251 6.48 -2.05 8.86
N GLN A 252 5.73 -0.97 9.11
CA GLN A 252 6.15 0.40 8.79
C GLN A 252 7.45 0.77 9.54
N VAL A 253 7.50 0.54 10.85
CA VAL A 253 8.68 0.86 11.68
C VAL A 253 9.90 0.08 11.20
N LYS A 254 9.75 -1.22 10.91
CA LYS A 254 10.84 -2.07 10.38
C LYS A 254 11.34 -1.60 9.01
N PHE A 255 10.43 -1.16 8.14
CA PHE A 255 10.79 -0.59 6.84
C PHE A 255 11.59 0.71 6.99
N LEU A 256 11.14 1.63 7.85
CA LEU A 256 11.86 2.88 8.12
C LEU A 256 13.22 2.61 8.75
N ARG A 257 13.29 1.68 9.70
CA ARG A 257 14.53 1.21 10.32
C ARG A 257 15.54 0.75 9.28
N GLN A 258 15.11 -0.07 8.31
CA GLN A 258 15.97 -0.56 7.24
C GLN A 258 16.48 0.57 6.33
N GLY A 259 15.62 1.56 6.04
CA GLY A 259 15.99 2.73 5.26
C GLY A 259 17.03 3.61 5.97
N TRP A 260 16.79 3.91 7.25
CA TRP A 260 17.63 4.78 8.08
C TRP A 260 18.88 4.09 8.64
N LEU A 261 18.94 2.75 8.59
CA LEU A 261 19.97 1.94 9.25
C LEU A 261 20.08 2.25 10.75
N GLU A 262 18.94 2.48 11.41
CA GLU A 262 18.90 2.81 12.83
C GLU A 262 18.77 1.52 13.67
N ASN A 263 19.74 1.27 14.55
CA ASN A 263 19.73 0.11 15.44
C ASN A 263 19.37 0.47 16.88
N ASP A 264 19.43 1.76 17.25
CA ASP A 264 18.87 2.24 18.50
C ASP A 264 17.34 2.34 18.38
N LEU A 265 16.65 1.36 18.95
CA LEU A 265 15.19 1.32 18.94
C LEU A 265 14.58 2.53 19.65
N SER A 266 15.21 3.04 20.71
CA SER A 266 14.68 4.19 21.45
C SER A 266 14.63 5.41 20.54
N LYS A 267 15.72 5.66 19.82
CA LYS A 267 15.81 6.71 18.82
C LYS A 267 14.85 6.47 17.65
N LEU A 268 14.81 5.25 17.11
CA LEU A 268 13.88 4.88 16.04
C LEU A 268 12.42 5.19 16.41
N PHE A 269 11.97 4.77 17.58
CA PHE A 269 10.58 5.01 18.00
C PHE A 269 10.31 6.47 18.34
N TYR A 270 11.30 7.21 18.83
CA TYR A 270 11.21 8.66 18.99
C TYR A 270 11.00 9.35 17.63
N ASP A 271 11.80 9.00 16.61
CA ASP A 271 11.69 9.61 15.28
C ASP A 271 10.39 9.21 14.57
N VAL A 272 9.91 7.96 14.75
CA VAL A 272 8.68 7.47 14.12
C VAL A 272 7.42 8.00 14.83
N CYS A 273 7.45 8.14 16.16
CA CYS A 273 6.32 8.55 16.99
C CYS A 273 6.80 9.39 18.19
N PRO A 274 7.12 10.69 18.01
CA PRO A 274 7.76 11.50 19.06
C PRO A 274 7.04 11.53 20.41
N ASN A 275 5.71 11.40 20.40
CA ASN A 275 4.87 11.48 21.60
C ASN A 275 4.56 10.12 22.25
N HIS A 276 5.17 9.01 21.81
CA HIS A 276 4.79 7.65 22.25
C HIS A 276 4.91 7.42 23.76
N ASN A 277 5.86 8.09 24.43
CA ASN A 277 6.08 7.97 25.87
C ASN A 277 5.13 8.82 26.72
N ASN A 278 4.57 9.90 26.16
CA ASN A 278 3.73 10.85 26.88
C ASN A 278 2.27 10.79 26.47
N PHE A 279 1.92 9.92 25.51
CA PHE A 279 0.56 9.78 25.05
C PHE A 279 -0.31 9.17 26.13
N ILE A 280 -1.39 9.88 26.46
CA ILE A 280 -2.43 9.39 27.35
C ILE A 280 -3.73 9.42 26.58
N LEU A 281 -4.41 8.28 26.53
CA LEU A 281 -5.76 8.19 26.02
C LEU A 281 -6.70 8.79 27.07
N ASN A 282 -7.18 10.01 26.79
CA ASN A 282 -8.14 10.73 27.64
C ASN A 282 -9.59 10.37 27.29
#